data_AF-A0A966QD09-F1
#
_entry.id   AF-A0A966QD09-F1
#
_cell.length_a   1.000
_cell.length_b   1.000
_cell.length_c   1.000
_cell.angle_alpha   90.00
_cell.angle_beta   90.00
_cell.angle_gamma   90.00
#
_symmetry.space_group_name_H-M   'P 1'
#
loop_
_entity.id
_entity.type
_entity.pdbx_description
1 polymer ?
#
loop_
_entity_poly.entity_id
_entity_poly.type
_entity_poly.pdbx_seq_one_letter_code
_entity_poly.pdbx_strand_id
1 'polypeptide(L)'
;MATRQTSSSGRPKSPRVQVVLPEELCQRLADLAEEESRTVSNMAKVLIQQGVERLEAQRSASPAHGAMAYGQAGLAAADRFRQALEQREQQQARRLRGAPRRLRLQRP
;
A
#
# COMPACT_ATOMS: atom_id res chain seq x y z
N MET A 1 -18.09 10.88 45.48
CA MET A 1 -16.62 11.05 45.51
C MET A 1 -16.01 10.07 44.52
N ALA A 2 -15.39 10.53 43.43
CA ALA A 2 -14.81 9.67 42.41
C ALA A 2 -13.28 9.76 42.47
N THR A 3 -12.64 8.74 43.03
CA THR A 3 -11.18 8.59 43.07
C THR A 3 -10.68 8.27 41.66
N ARG A 4 -10.36 9.29 40.87
CA ARG A 4 -9.64 9.10 39.61
C ARG A 4 -8.20 8.71 39.95
N GLN A 5 -7.85 7.46 39.68
CA GLN A 5 -6.47 6.97 39.78
C GLN A 5 -5.59 7.76 38.81
N THR A 6 -4.88 8.76 39.33
CA THR A 6 -3.79 9.42 38.61
C THR A 6 -2.57 8.51 38.64
N SER A 7 -1.83 8.46 37.53
CA SER A 7 -0.47 7.88 37.54
C SER A 7 0.42 8.70 38.47
N SER A 8 1.51 8.11 38.98
CA SER A 8 2.46 8.81 39.87
C SER A 8 3.10 10.05 39.25
N SER A 9 2.95 10.27 37.93
CA SER A 9 3.46 11.42 37.18
C SER A 9 2.37 12.39 36.70
N GLY A 10 1.10 12.15 37.00
CA GLY A 10 -0.04 12.96 36.53
C GLY A 10 -0.32 12.88 35.02
N ARG A 11 0.48 12.13 34.25
CA ARG A 11 0.27 11.93 32.81
C ARG A 11 -0.71 10.77 32.55
N PRO A 12 -1.64 10.90 31.59
CA PRO A 12 -2.48 9.78 31.19
C PRO A 12 -1.61 8.61 30.70
N LYS A 13 -1.99 7.37 31.05
CA LYS A 13 -1.30 6.16 30.57
C LYS A 13 -1.35 6.12 29.03
N SER A 14 -0.29 5.62 28.40
CA SER A 14 -0.29 5.40 26.95
C SER A 14 -1.45 4.49 26.54
N PRO A 15 -2.09 4.74 25.38
CA PRO A 15 -3.16 3.88 24.88
C PRO A 15 -2.64 2.45 24.67
N ARG A 16 -3.46 1.46 25.00
CA ARG A 16 -3.13 0.04 24.83
C ARG A 16 -3.86 -0.50 23.60
N VAL A 17 -3.12 -1.21 22.75
CA VAL A 17 -3.67 -1.87 21.57
C VAL A 17 -3.49 -3.38 21.75
N GLN A 18 -4.54 -4.15 21.48
CA GLN A 18 -4.48 -5.60 21.38
C GLN A 18 -4.48 -5.98 19.90
N VAL A 19 -3.63 -6.93 19.52
CA VAL A 19 -3.49 -7.40 18.14
C VAL A 19 -3.69 -8.91 18.10
N VAL A 20 -4.38 -9.39 17.08
CA VAL A 20 -4.51 -10.82 16.78
C VAL A 20 -3.54 -11.12 15.66
N LEU A 21 -2.58 -12.01 15.93
CA LEU A 21 -1.53 -12.40 14.99
C LEU A 21 -1.63 -13.90 14.70
N PRO A 22 -1.23 -14.35 13.49
CA PRO A 22 -0.99 -15.77 13.23
C PRO A 22 0.08 -16.34 14.16
N GLU A 23 -0.05 -17.61 14.54
CA GLU A 23 0.87 -18.30 15.45
C GLU A 23 2.32 -18.23 14.97
N GLU A 24 2.55 -18.52 13.69
CA GLU A 24 3.87 -18.43 13.04
C GLU A 24 4.52 -17.05 13.14
N LEU A 25 3.72 -15.97 13.15
CA LEU A 25 4.25 -14.62 13.31
C LEU A 25 4.56 -14.31 14.78
N CYS A 26 3.73 -14.81 15.70
CA CYS A 26 3.99 -14.69 17.14
C CYS A 26 5.29 -15.38 17.53
N GLN A 27 5.53 -16.60 17.02
CA GLN A 27 6.76 -17.35 17.30
C GLN A 27 8.00 -16.60 16.80
N ARG A 28 8.00 -16.15 15.53
CA ARG A 28 9.12 -15.37 14.98
C ARG A 28 9.40 -14.08 15.75
N LEU A 29 8.35 -13.41 16.26
CA LEU A 29 8.52 -12.24 17.12
C LEU A 29 9.13 -12.60 18.48
N ALA A 30 8.81 -13.77 19.04
CA ALA A 30 9.40 -14.26 20.26
C ALA A 30 10.89 -14.58 20.08
N ASP A 31 11.25 -15.26 18.99
CA ASP A 31 12.64 -15.60 18.68
C ASP A 31 13.51 -14.33 18.54
N LEU A 32 13.05 -13.34 17.75
CA LEU A 32 13.74 -12.06 17.61
C LEU A 32 13.85 -11.29 18.93
N ALA A 33 12.82 -11.36 19.77
CA ALA A 33 12.84 -10.71 21.08
C ALA A 33 13.86 -11.36 22.02
N GLU A 34 13.98 -12.69 21.99
CA GLU A 34 14.99 -13.44 22.74
C GLU A 34 16.42 -13.09 22.28
N GLU A 35 16.66 -13.11 20.96
CA GLU A 35 17.95 -12.74 20.36
C GLU A 35 18.42 -11.33 20.78
N GLU A 36 17.50 -10.36 20.82
CA GLU A 36 17.81 -8.98 21.22
C GLU A 36 17.66 -8.71 22.73
N SER A 37 17.37 -9.73 23.54
CA SER A 37 17.13 -9.59 25.00
C SER A 37 16.05 -8.53 25.33
N ARG A 38 14.95 -8.54 24.57
CA ARG A 38 13.82 -7.62 24.71
C ARG A 38 12.53 -8.41 24.97
N THR A 39 11.50 -7.73 25.50
CA THR A 39 10.17 -8.34 25.57
C THR A 39 9.51 -8.34 24.19
N VAL A 40 8.65 -9.32 23.92
CA VAL A 40 7.89 -9.41 22.65
C VAL A 40 7.12 -8.11 22.36
N SER A 41 6.50 -7.49 23.38
CA SER A 41 5.80 -6.22 23.21
C SER A 41 6.73 -5.06 22.83
N ASN A 42 7.94 -5.01 23.40
CA ASN A 42 8.93 -3.99 23.04
C ASN A 42 9.49 -4.24 21.64
N MET A 43 9.77 -5.49 21.27
CA MET A 43 10.20 -5.88 19.93
C MET A 43 9.16 -5.46 18.89
N ALA A 44 7.90 -5.83 19.11
CA ALA A 44 6.78 -5.46 18.25
C ALA A 44 6.66 -3.93 18.13
N LYS A 45 6.78 -3.19 19.24
CA LYS A 45 6.77 -1.71 19.22
C LYS A 45 7.86 -1.15 18.31
N VAL A 46 9.10 -1.64 18.42
CA VAL A 46 10.23 -1.16 17.62
C VAL A 46 10.01 -1.46 16.14
N LEU A 47 9.61 -2.68 15.78
CA LEU A 47 9.36 -3.06 14.40
C LEU A 47 8.20 -2.27 13.77
N ILE A 48 7.13 -2.03 14.54
CA ILE A 48 6.02 -1.18 14.09
C ILE A 48 6.50 0.25 13.85
N GLN A 49 7.27 0.83 14.78
CA GLN A 49 7.80 2.18 14.64
C GLN A 49 8.68 2.33 13.39
N GLN A 50 9.63 1.42 13.19
CA GLN A 50 10.48 1.39 12.00
C GLN A 50 9.70 1.19 10.71
N GLY A 51 8.65 0.35 10.74
CA GLY A 51 7.76 0.12 9.61
C GLY A 51 6.98 1.38 9.20
N VAL A 52 6.48 2.14 10.17
CA VAL A 52 5.78 3.41 9.95
C VAL A 52 6.74 4.44 9.33
N GLU A 53 7.91 4.64 9.92
CA GLU A 53 8.92 5.59 9.43
C GLU A 53 9.35 5.26 7.99
N ARG A 54 9.58 3.97 7.70
CA ARG A 54 9.92 3.52 6.34
C ARG A 54 8.80 3.83 5.34
N LEU A 55 7.55 3.61 5.72
CA LEU A 55 6.40 3.88 4.86
C LEU A 55 6.22 5.38 4.60
N GLU A 56 6.41 6.21 5.62
CA GLU A 56 6.36 7.67 5.51
C GLU A 56 7.50 8.23 4.63
N ALA A 57 8.72 7.70 4.80
CA ALA A 57 9.86 8.06 3.97
C ALA A 57 9.61 7.70 2.49
N GLN A 58 9.05 6.52 2.20
CA GLN A 58 8.70 6.12 0.84
C GLN A 58 7.63 7.02 0.21
N ARG A 59 6.63 7.43 1.00
CA ARG A 59 5.59 8.38 0.55
C ARG A 59 6.15 9.78 0.30
N SER A 60 7.13 10.22 1.08
CA SER A 60 7.74 11.55 0.92
C SER A 60 8.74 11.60 -0.23
N ALA A 61 9.47 10.51 -0.49
CA ALA A 61 10.41 10.39 -1.59
C ALA A 61 9.75 10.18 -2.96
N SER A 62 8.48 9.76 -2.98
CA SER A 62 7.66 9.76 -4.20
C SER A 62 6.83 11.05 -4.25
N PRO A 63 7.06 11.99 -5.19
CA PRO A 63 6.26 13.22 -5.32
C PRO A 63 4.82 12.97 -5.83
N ALA A 64 4.23 11.82 -5.53
CA ALA A 64 2.94 11.43 -6.04
C ALA A 64 2.21 10.39 -5.19
N HIS A 65 2.15 10.37 -3.85
CA HIS A 65 1.32 9.33 -3.19
C HIS A 65 0.54 9.81 -1.95
N GLY A 66 -0.18 10.92 -2.10
CA GLY A 66 -1.37 11.22 -1.30
C GLY A 66 -2.62 10.84 -2.10
N ALA A 67 -3.20 9.67 -1.79
CA ALA A 67 -4.26 8.97 -2.54
C ALA A 67 -3.81 8.37 -3.90
N MET A 68 -4.34 7.20 -4.28
CA MET A 68 -4.21 6.58 -5.63
C MET A 68 -3.03 5.63 -5.93
N ALA A 69 -2.57 4.79 -4.99
CA ALA A 69 -1.56 3.74 -5.30
C ALA A 69 -2.04 2.62 -6.25
N TYR A 70 -3.35 2.50 -6.51
CA TYR A 70 -3.90 1.67 -7.61
C TYR A 70 -4.14 2.48 -8.90
N GLY A 71 -4.09 3.81 -8.83
CA GLY A 71 -4.44 4.71 -9.92
C GLY A 71 -3.24 5.22 -10.70
N GLN A 72 -2.04 5.34 -10.12
CA GLN A 72 -0.94 6.03 -10.80
C GLN A 72 -0.14 5.20 -11.80
N ALA A 73 0.08 3.92 -11.52
CA ALA A 73 0.57 3.02 -12.56
C ALA A 73 -0.45 2.96 -13.73
N GLY A 74 -1.75 3.01 -13.41
CA GLY A 74 -2.85 3.09 -14.38
C GLY A 74 -2.92 4.41 -15.13
N LEU A 75 -2.72 5.56 -14.47
CA LEU A 75 -2.73 6.89 -15.08
C LEU A 75 -1.48 7.10 -15.93
N ALA A 76 -0.29 6.74 -15.44
CA ALA A 76 0.93 6.80 -16.24
C ALA A 76 0.89 5.80 -17.42
N ALA A 77 0.23 4.65 -17.29
CA ALA A 77 -0.03 3.75 -18.41
C ALA A 77 -1.10 4.32 -19.37
N ALA A 78 -2.16 4.94 -18.86
CA ALA A 78 -3.23 5.54 -19.64
C ALA A 78 -2.76 6.79 -20.40
N ASP A 79 -1.90 7.62 -19.81
CA ASP A 79 -1.32 8.79 -20.46
C ASP A 79 -0.34 8.37 -21.55
N ARG A 80 0.48 7.33 -21.33
CA ARG A 80 1.31 6.72 -22.38
C ARG A 80 0.47 6.13 -23.52
N PHE A 81 -0.66 5.50 -23.19
CA PHE A 81 -1.59 4.94 -24.16
C PHE A 81 -2.30 6.04 -24.96
N ARG A 82 -2.74 7.13 -24.32
CA ARG A 82 -3.35 8.30 -24.96
C ARG A 82 -2.37 8.98 -25.93
N GLN A 83 -1.13 9.22 -25.49
CA GLN A 83 -0.07 9.78 -26.34
C GLN A 83 0.24 8.88 -27.55
N ALA A 84 0.26 7.56 -27.37
CA ALA A 84 0.47 6.63 -28.49
C ALA A 84 -0.69 6.64 -29.51
N LEU A 85 -1.93 6.88 -29.08
CA LEU A 85 -3.08 7.03 -29.97
C LEU A 85 -3.05 8.36 -30.73
N GLU A 86 -2.76 9.47 -30.05
CA GLU A 86 -2.64 10.79 -30.67
C GLU A 86 -1.52 10.80 -31.73
N GLN A 87 -0.38 10.17 -31.45
CA GLN A 87 0.70 9.99 -32.42
C GLN A 87 0.27 9.15 -33.63
N ARG A 88 -0.55 8.11 -33.42
CA ARG A 88 -1.10 7.28 -34.51
C ARG A 88 -2.16 8.02 -35.33
N GLU A 89 -2.97 8.89 -34.74
CA GLU A 89 -3.93 9.72 -35.47
C GLU A 89 -3.25 10.79 -36.31
N GLN A 90 -2.19 11.41 -35.78
CA GLN A 90 -1.33 12.36 -36.51
C GLN A 90 -0.61 11.69 -37.69
N GLN A 91 -0.26 10.41 -37.55
CA GLN A 91 0.20 9.56 -38.65
C GLN A 91 -1.00 9.10 -39.50
N GLN A 92 -1.65 10.07 -40.15
CA GLN A 92 -2.70 9.96 -41.17
C GLN A 92 -3.44 8.61 -41.19
N ALA A 93 -4.58 8.54 -40.49
CA ALA A 93 -5.45 7.37 -40.41
C ALA A 93 -5.66 6.74 -41.81
N ARG A 94 -4.98 5.61 -42.04
CA ARG A 94 -5.09 4.87 -43.29
C ARG A 94 -6.51 4.31 -43.34
N ARG A 95 -7.40 4.97 -44.09
CA ARG A 95 -8.78 4.54 -44.28
C ARG A 95 -8.77 3.05 -44.63
N LEU A 96 -9.48 2.25 -43.85
CA LEU A 96 -9.72 0.85 -44.18
C LEU A 96 -10.45 0.84 -45.53
N ARG A 97 -9.70 0.59 -46.60
CA ARG A 97 -10.21 0.63 -47.97
C ARG A 97 -10.90 -0.70 -48.23
N GLY A 98 -12.23 -0.70 -48.10
CA GLY A 98 -13.05 -1.86 -48.45
C GLY A 98 -14.26 -2.03 -47.55
N ALA A 99 -15.32 -2.64 -48.09
CA ALA A 99 -16.51 -2.99 -47.33
C ALA A 99 -16.15 -4.01 -46.23
N PRO A 100 -16.80 -3.93 -45.04
CA PRO A 100 -16.50 -4.82 -43.92
C PRO A 100 -16.73 -6.28 -44.32
N ARG A 101 -15.71 -7.14 -44.14
CA ARG A 101 -15.84 -8.59 -44.32
C ARG A 101 -16.75 -9.14 -43.23
N ARG A 102 -17.91 -9.69 -43.62
CA ARG A 102 -18.78 -10.44 -42.69
C ARG A 102 -18.06 -11.69 -42.22
N LEU A 103 -17.77 -11.73 -40.92
CA LEU A 103 -17.34 -12.96 -40.24
C LEU A 103 -18.58 -13.80 -39.96
N ARG A 104 -18.59 -15.06 -40.44
CA ARG A 104 -19.62 -16.04 -40.08
C ARG A 104 -19.08 -16.87 -38.92
N LEU A 105 -19.74 -16.76 -37.77
CA LEU A 105 -19.48 -17.66 -36.65
C LEU A 105 -20.19 -18.98 -36.92
N GLN A 106 -19.43 -20.07 -36.85
CA GLN A 106 -19.95 -21.43 -36.98
C GLN A 106 -20.74 -21.73 -35.70
N ARG A 107 -22.03 -22.07 -35.84
CA ARG A 107 -22.85 -22.50 -34.70
C ARG A 107 -22.47 -23.96 -34.34
N PRO A 108 -22.51 -24.30 -33.04
CA PRO A 108 -22.20 -25.65 -32.56
C PRO A 108 -23.20 -26.69 -33.09
#